data_AF-A0A3N5P9S9-F1
#
_entry.id   AF-A0A3N5P9S9-F1
#
_cell.length_a   1.000
_cell.length_b   1.000
_cell.length_c   1.000
_cell.angle_alpha   90.00
_cell.angle_beta   90.00
_cell.angle_gamma   90.00
#
_symmetry.space_group_name_H-M   'P 1'
#
loop_
_entity.id
_entity.type
_entity.pdbx_description
1 polymer ?
#
loop_
_entity_poly.entity_id
_entity_poly.type
_entity_poly.pdbx_seq_one_letter_code
_entity_poly.pdbx_strand_id
1 'polypeptide(L)'
;MSPLLRFPSSVKRDPAIEVWMHDHSGELGAIAQRWFEVMRDCGDDVRELLHDGHPTACVGDAAFAYVNAFKAHVNVGFFRGAEIADPEHLLEGTGKFMRHVKLRPDSDVDATALMKLIETAYTDMKGRLKAE
;
A
#
# COMPACT_ATOMS: atom_id res chain seq x y z
N MET A 1 -10.20 20.45 -0.45
CA MET A 1 -9.52 19.16 -0.18
C MET A 1 -8.02 19.35 -0.35
N SER A 2 -7.18 18.60 0.38
CA SER A 2 -5.73 18.57 0.10
C SER A 2 -5.48 17.83 -1.22
N PRO A 3 -4.53 18.26 -2.06
CA PRO A 3 -4.28 17.63 -3.35
C PRO A 3 -3.92 16.14 -3.20
N LEU A 4 -4.42 15.29 -4.10
CA LEU A 4 -4.06 13.87 -4.16
C LEU A 4 -2.68 13.67 -4.78
N LEU A 5 -1.95 12.65 -4.30
CA LEU A 5 -0.70 12.24 -4.92
C LEU A 5 -1.02 11.43 -6.18
N ARG A 6 -0.66 11.97 -7.34
CA ARG A 6 -1.02 11.40 -8.66
C ARG A 6 0.20 10.92 -9.43
N PHE A 7 0.03 9.77 -10.07
CA PHE A 7 0.99 9.10 -10.94
C PHE A 7 0.33 8.72 -12.27
N PRO A 8 0.34 9.63 -13.26
CA PRO A 8 -0.24 9.39 -14.58
C PRO A 8 0.37 8.18 -15.31
N SER A 9 1.61 7.82 -14.96
CA SER A 9 2.38 6.70 -15.50
C SER A 9 2.09 5.35 -14.84
N SER A 10 1.22 5.28 -13.84
CA SER A 10 0.77 4.00 -13.27
C SER A 10 0.22 3.07 -14.35
N VAL A 11 0.32 1.75 -14.22
CA VAL A 11 -0.18 0.78 -15.21
C VAL A 11 -0.90 -0.37 -14.52
N LYS A 12 -1.67 -1.19 -15.24
CA LYS A 12 -2.42 -2.28 -14.59
C LYS A 12 -1.52 -3.34 -13.95
N ARG A 13 -0.38 -3.63 -14.59
CA ARG A 13 0.66 -4.53 -14.10
C ARG A 13 2.01 -4.01 -14.58
N ASP A 14 2.86 -3.57 -13.65
CA ASP A 14 4.17 -2.99 -13.97
C ASP A 14 5.24 -4.08 -13.88
N PRO A 15 5.95 -4.41 -14.98
CA PRO A 15 7.03 -5.40 -14.95
C PRO A 15 8.17 -4.99 -14.00
N ALA A 16 8.36 -3.71 -13.72
CA ALA A 16 9.37 -3.26 -12.75
C ALA A 16 9.06 -3.71 -11.32
N ILE A 17 7.78 -3.91 -10.98
CA ILE A 17 7.40 -4.48 -9.68
C ILE A 17 7.73 -5.96 -9.63
N GLU A 18 7.56 -6.72 -10.72
CA GLU A 18 7.96 -8.13 -10.76
C GLU A 18 9.49 -8.28 -10.59
N VAL A 19 10.27 -7.41 -11.23
CA VAL A 19 11.73 -7.34 -11.01
C VAL A 19 12.04 -7.00 -9.56
N TRP A 20 11.34 -6.01 -8.99
CA TRP A 20 11.51 -5.64 -7.59
C TRP A 20 11.23 -6.82 -6.64
N MET A 21 10.16 -7.58 -6.87
CA MET A 21 9.81 -8.75 -6.05
C MET A 21 10.86 -9.85 -6.16
N HIS A 22 11.38 -10.08 -7.36
CA HIS A 22 12.47 -11.04 -7.59
C HIS A 22 13.76 -10.64 -6.84
N ASP A 23 14.13 -9.36 -6.90
CA ASP A 23 15.34 -8.85 -6.25
C ASP A 23 15.22 -8.83 -4.72
N HIS A 24 14.01 -8.68 -4.19
CA HIS A 24 13.71 -8.79 -2.76
C HIS A 24 13.29 -10.22 -2.40
N SER A 25 14.16 -11.20 -2.64
CA SER A 25 13.90 -12.59 -2.25
C SER A 25 13.99 -12.82 -0.72
N GLY A 26 13.37 -13.90 -0.23
CA GLY A 26 13.37 -14.27 1.20
C GLY A 26 12.10 -13.86 1.95
N GLU A 27 12.13 -13.95 3.28
CA GLU A 27 10.93 -13.78 4.13
C GLU A 27 10.29 -12.39 4.02
N LEU A 28 11.11 -11.33 4.06
CA LEU A 28 10.61 -9.95 3.91
C LEU A 28 10.03 -9.72 2.51
N GLY A 29 10.63 -10.32 1.49
CA GLY A 29 10.10 -10.37 0.13
C GLY A 29 8.71 -10.97 0.06
N ALA A 30 8.56 -12.17 0.62
CA ALA A 30 7.29 -12.89 0.64
C ALA A 30 6.20 -12.11 1.38
N ILE A 31 6.55 -11.42 2.47
CA ILE A 31 5.62 -10.53 3.18
C ILE A 31 5.20 -9.35 2.30
N ALA A 32 6.16 -8.66 1.66
CA ALA A 32 5.87 -7.53 0.78
C ALA A 32 5.01 -7.94 -0.41
N GLN A 33 5.35 -9.07 -1.07
CA GLN A 33 4.59 -9.62 -2.17
C GLN A 33 3.16 -9.93 -1.77
N ARG A 34 2.96 -10.70 -0.68
CA ARG A 34 1.63 -11.08 -0.19
C ARG A 34 0.73 -9.86 -0.01
N TRP A 35 1.22 -8.81 0.65
CA TRP A 35 0.39 -7.64 0.95
C TRP A 35 0.18 -6.73 -0.26
N PHE A 36 1.12 -6.70 -1.20
CA PHE A 36 0.93 -5.99 -2.45
C PHE A 36 -0.07 -6.70 -3.39
N GLU A 37 -0.12 -8.04 -3.36
CA GLU A 37 -1.16 -8.82 -4.04
C GLU A 37 -2.56 -8.48 -3.51
N VAL A 38 -2.74 -8.34 -2.19
CA VAL A 38 -4.01 -7.86 -1.62
C VAL A 38 -4.39 -6.47 -2.15
N MET A 39 -3.43 -5.57 -2.34
CA MET A 39 -3.70 -4.26 -2.94
C MET A 39 -4.14 -4.38 -4.41
N ARG A 40 -3.48 -5.25 -5.18
CA ARG A 40 -3.82 -5.53 -6.59
C ARG A 40 -5.25 -6.08 -6.72
N ASP A 41 -5.66 -6.91 -5.78
CA ASP A 41 -6.94 -7.62 -5.79
C ASP A 41 -8.13 -6.76 -5.29
N CYS A 42 -7.89 -5.53 -4.81
CA CYS A 42 -8.96 -4.63 -4.35
C CYS A 42 -9.94 -4.23 -5.47
N GLY A 43 -9.49 -4.16 -6.73
CA GLY A 43 -10.40 -3.87 -7.84
C GLY A 43 -9.74 -3.69 -9.22
N ASP A 44 -10.56 -3.72 -10.26
CA ASP A 44 -10.11 -3.64 -11.66
C ASP A 44 -9.50 -2.27 -12.03
N ASP A 45 -9.81 -1.22 -11.27
CA ASP A 45 -9.26 0.13 -11.40
C ASP A 45 -7.93 0.34 -10.67
N VAL A 46 -7.43 -0.69 -9.97
CA VAL A 46 -6.10 -0.64 -9.36
C VAL A 46 -5.03 -0.67 -10.45
N ARG A 47 -4.15 0.33 -10.39
CA ARG A 47 -2.92 0.45 -11.19
C ARG A 47 -1.72 0.54 -10.24
N GLU A 48 -0.52 0.40 -10.77
CA GLU A 48 0.69 0.31 -9.99
C GLU A 48 1.90 0.93 -10.71
N LEU A 49 2.90 1.30 -9.91
CA LEU A 49 4.23 1.69 -10.37
C LEU A 49 5.24 1.53 -9.22
N LEU A 50 6.53 1.69 -9.53
CA LEU A 50 7.55 1.99 -8.52
C LEU A 50 7.60 3.49 -8.24
N HIS A 51 7.23 3.90 -7.03
CA HIS A 51 7.45 5.25 -6.53
C HIS A 51 8.54 5.21 -5.45
N ASP A 52 9.57 6.06 -5.59
CA ASP A 52 10.76 6.08 -4.73
C ASP A 52 11.43 4.70 -4.56
N GLY A 53 11.36 3.87 -5.61
CA GLY A 53 11.92 2.52 -5.61
C GLY A 53 11.05 1.46 -4.90
N HIS A 54 9.78 1.78 -4.61
CA HIS A 54 8.88 0.91 -3.86
C HIS A 54 7.56 0.65 -4.61
N PRO A 55 7.05 -0.59 -4.62
CA PRO A 55 5.75 -0.89 -5.22
C PRO A 55 4.65 -0.05 -4.59
N THR A 56 3.95 0.70 -5.43
CA THR A 56 2.88 1.63 -5.05
C THR A 56 1.62 1.34 -5.86
N ALA A 57 0.51 1.18 -5.15
CA ALA A 57 -0.80 0.93 -5.72
C ALA A 57 -1.63 2.23 -5.77
N CYS A 58 -2.33 2.41 -6.89
CA CYS A 58 -3.13 3.57 -7.23
C CYS A 58 -4.55 3.15 -7.61
N VAL A 59 -5.54 3.99 -7.32
CA VAL A 59 -6.85 3.94 -7.98
C VAL A 59 -6.79 4.90 -9.16
N GLY A 60 -6.90 4.40 -10.40
CA GLY A 60 -6.60 5.25 -11.55
C GLY A 60 -5.16 5.78 -11.46
N ASP A 61 -4.98 7.10 -11.37
CA ASP A 61 -3.66 7.71 -11.15
C ASP A 61 -3.39 8.10 -9.68
N ALA A 62 -4.34 7.98 -8.75
CA ALA A 62 -4.16 8.46 -7.38
C ALA A 62 -3.67 7.36 -6.43
N ALA A 63 -2.54 7.57 -5.77
CA ALA A 63 -1.90 6.58 -4.92
C ALA A 63 -2.63 6.40 -3.58
N PHE A 64 -2.95 5.15 -3.23
CA PHE A 64 -3.62 4.83 -1.96
C PHE A 64 -2.73 4.05 -0.99
N ALA A 65 -1.89 3.13 -1.48
CA ALA A 65 -1.05 2.29 -0.63
C ALA A 65 0.28 1.91 -1.29
N TYR A 66 1.24 1.44 -0.50
CA TYR A 66 2.53 0.95 -0.96
C TYR A 66 3.08 -0.16 -0.06
N VAL A 67 4.03 -0.94 -0.55
CA VAL A 67 4.87 -1.81 0.29
C VAL A 67 6.33 -1.39 0.19
N ASN A 68 7.06 -1.48 1.30
CA ASN A 68 8.49 -1.20 1.33
C ASN A 68 9.21 -2.23 2.21
N ALA A 69 10.21 -2.91 1.67
CA ALA A 69 11.05 -3.85 2.40
C ALA A 69 12.32 -3.16 2.92
N PHE A 70 12.46 -3.14 4.25
CA PHE A 70 13.66 -2.69 4.95
C PHE A 70 14.55 -3.87 5.32
N LYS A 71 15.70 -3.60 5.94
CA LYS A 71 16.65 -4.66 6.36
C LYS A 71 16.07 -5.69 7.33
N ALA A 72 15.03 -5.34 8.10
CA ALA A 72 14.50 -6.18 9.18
C ALA A 72 12.97 -6.19 9.29
N HIS A 73 12.27 -5.50 8.40
CA HIS A 73 10.81 -5.40 8.44
C HIS A 73 10.27 -4.98 7.08
N VAL A 74 8.96 -5.15 6.88
CA VAL A 74 8.20 -4.59 5.76
C VAL A 74 7.23 -3.56 6.31
N ASN A 75 7.08 -2.45 5.61
CA ASN A 75 5.97 -1.54 5.84
C ASN A 75 4.89 -1.76 4.78
N VAL A 76 3.65 -1.95 5.22
CA VAL A 76 2.45 -1.79 4.40
C VAL A 76 1.91 -0.41 4.72
N GLY A 77 2.08 0.54 3.80
CA GLY A 77 1.81 1.96 4.05
C GLY A 77 0.65 2.51 3.26
N PHE A 78 0.05 3.59 3.78
CA PHE A 78 -1.12 4.26 3.24
C PHE A 78 -0.87 5.76 3.12
N PHE A 79 -1.05 6.33 1.92
CA PHE A 79 -0.75 7.75 1.66
C PHE A 79 -1.68 8.71 2.43
N ARG A 80 -2.90 8.24 2.73
CA ARG A 80 -3.90 8.93 3.57
C ARG A 80 -4.21 8.17 4.87
N GLY A 81 -3.26 7.38 5.36
CA GLY A 81 -3.45 6.51 6.52
C GLY A 81 -3.90 7.24 7.80
N ALA A 82 -3.55 8.51 7.99
CA ALA A 82 -3.99 9.29 9.15
C ALA A 82 -5.47 9.71 9.11
N GLU A 83 -6.12 9.53 7.95
CA GLU A 83 -7.48 9.98 7.66
C GLU A 83 -8.47 8.81 7.50
N ILE A 84 -8.00 7.56 7.61
CA ILE A 84 -8.83 6.34 7.53
C ILE A 84 -9.09 5.75 8.92
N ALA A 85 -10.17 4.97 9.04
CA ALA A 85 -10.49 4.27 10.28
C ALA A 85 -9.50 3.12 10.54
N ASP A 86 -9.08 2.98 11.81
CA ASP A 86 -8.18 1.94 12.28
C ASP A 86 -8.66 1.43 13.66
N PRO A 87 -9.76 0.66 13.71
CA PRO A 87 -10.35 0.22 14.96
C PRO A 87 -9.48 -0.79 15.72
N GLU A 88 -8.63 -1.54 15.02
CA GLU A 88 -7.68 -2.49 15.60
C GLU A 88 -6.33 -1.85 15.97
N HIS A 89 -6.18 -0.54 15.75
CA HIS A 89 -5.00 0.25 16.14
C HIS A 89 -3.67 -0.28 15.59
N LEU A 90 -3.66 -0.75 14.34
CA LEU A 90 -2.46 -1.27 13.69
C LEU A 90 -1.56 -0.17 13.10
N LEU A 91 -2.10 1.02 12.85
CA LEU A 91 -1.41 2.08 12.14
C LEU A 91 -0.35 2.77 13.01
N GLU A 92 0.88 2.73 12.52
CA GLU A 92 2.02 3.45 13.08
C GLU A 92 2.39 4.68 12.23
N GLY A 93 3.04 5.66 12.89
CA GLY A 93 3.64 6.83 12.25
C GLY A 93 3.06 8.16 12.75
N THR A 94 3.87 9.21 12.63
CA THR A 94 3.55 10.56 13.11
C THR A 94 3.48 11.60 11.98
N GLY A 95 3.59 11.14 10.72
CA GLY A 95 3.51 12.01 9.56
C GLY A 95 2.14 12.69 9.44
N LYS A 96 2.08 13.79 8.69
CA LYS A 96 0.84 14.57 8.52
C LYS A 96 -0.33 13.75 7.96
N PHE A 97 -0.04 12.89 6.97
CA PHE A 97 -1.06 12.09 6.28
C PHE A 97 -0.77 10.60 6.28
N MET A 98 0.50 10.20 6.23
CA MET A 98 0.87 8.80 6.03
C MET A 98 0.85 8.02 7.33
N ARG A 99 0.40 6.77 7.25
CA ARG A 99 0.55 5.74 8.29
C ARG A 99 0.99 4.43 7.64
N HIS A 100 1.51 3.51 8.43
CA HIS A 100 1.90 2.18 7.98
C HIS A 100 1.66 1.14 9.06
N VAL A 101 1.50 -0.12 8.66
CA VAL A 101 1.65 -1.27 9.54
C VAL A 101 3.05 -1.84 9.35
N LYS A 102 3.79 -2.03 10.45
CA LYS A 102 5.13 -2.61 10.44
C LYS A 102 5.06 -4.12 10.65
N LEU A 103 5.59 -4.88 9.70
CA LEU A 103 5.57 -6.34 9.69
C LEU A 103 6.97 -6.90 9.85
N ARG A 104 7.11 -7.90 10.71
CA ARG A 104 8.36 -8.64 10.91
C ARG A 104 8.11 -10.14 10.71
N PRO A 105 9.09 -10.93 10.23
CA PRO A 105 8.90 -12.36 10.01
C PRO A 105 8.50 -13.16 11.26
N ASP A 106 8.95 -12.71 12.42
CA ASP A 106 8.75 -13.33 13.73
C ASP A 106 7.55 -12.77 14.51
N SER A 107 6.77 -11.88 13.90
CA SER A 107 5.63 -11.23 14.55
C SER A 107 4.35 -11.55 13.81
N ASP A 108 3.37 -12.07 14.54
CA ASP A 108 2.02 -12.21 14.03
C ASP A 108 1.38 -10.82 13.88
N VAL A 109 0.78 -10.58 12.72
CA VAL A 109 -0.13 -9.47 12.47
C VAL A 109 -1.53 -10.04 12.32
N ASP A 110 -2.54 -9.31 12.80
CA ASP A 110 -3.92 -9.63 12.45
C ASP A 110 -4.12 -9.39 10.94
N ALA A 111 -4.03 -10.47 10.18
CA ALA A 111 -4.15 -10.42 8.73
C ALA A 111 -5.55 -9.92 8.29
N THR A 112 -6.59 -10.21 9.06
CA THR A 112 -7.95 -9.76 8.76
C THR A 112 -8.07 -8.26 8.91
N ALA A 113 -7.51 -7.70 9.98
CA ALA A 113 -7.48 -6.27 10.21
C ALA A 113 -6.63 -5.54 9.15
N LEU A 114 -5.47 -6.08 8.77
CA LEU A 114 -4.65 -5.47 7.72
C LEU A 114 -5.32 -5.51 6.33
N MET A 115 -6.02 -6.61 5.99
CA MET A 115 -6.83 -6.65 4.76
C MET A 115 -7.91 -5.54 4.76
N LYS A 116 -8.64 -5.38 5.86
CA LYS A 116 -9.64 -4.31 6.01
C LYS A 116 -9.05 -2.91 5.90
N LEU A 117 -7.84 -2.68 6.44
CA LEU A 117 -7.15 -1.40 6.29
C LEU A 117 -6.82 -1.09 4.82
N ILE A 118 -6.37 -2.10 4.06
CA ILE A 118 -6.10 -1.95 2.62
C ILE A 118 -7.39 -1.63 1.85
N GLU A 119 -8.47 -2.36 2.11
CA GLU A 119 -9.80 -2.10 1.50
C GLU A 119 -10.34 -0.72 1.86
N THR A 120 -10.13 -0.28 3.10
CA THR A 120 -10.54 1.06 3.58
C THR A 120 -9.78 2.15 2.84
N ALA A 121 -8.46 2.02 2.70
CA ALA A 121 -7.64 2.98 1.95
C ALA A 121 -8.02 3.04 0.46
N TYR A 122 -8.29 1.89 -0.15
CA TYR A 122 -8.79 1.81 -1.53
C TYR A 122 -10.14 2.52 -1.69
N THR A 123 -11.09 2.24 -0.80
CA THR A 123 -12.44 2.85 -0.84
C THR A 123 -12.40 4.35 -0.59
N ASP A 124 -11.59 4.80 0.38
CA ASP A 124 -11.36 6.22 0.66
C ASP A 124 -10.81 6.96 -0.57
N MET A 125 -9.79 6.39 -1.24
CA MET A 125 -9.22 7.00 -2.45
C MET A 125 -10.23 7.10 -3.60
N LYS A 126 -11.06 6.05 -3.81
CA LYS A 126 -12.17 6.10 -4.77
C LYS A 126 -13.16 7.21 -4.45
N GLY A 127 -13.50 7.37 -3.17
CA GLY A 127 -14.40 8.43 -2.72
C GLY A 127 -13.84 9.82 -3.04
N ARG A 128 -12.54 10.02 -2.81
CA ARG A 128 -11.87 11.30 -3.09
C ARG A 128 -11.82 11.63 -4.57
N LEU A 129 -11.46 10.66 -5.42
CA LEU A 129 -11.43 10.84 -6.87
C LEU A 129 -12.80 11.22 -7.45
N LYS A 130 -13.89 10.72 -6.87
CA LYS A 130 -15.26 11.08 -7.29
C LYS A 130 -15.70 12.47 -6.81
N ALA A 131 -15.04 13.00 -5.79
CA ALA A 131 -15.38 14.28 -5.18
C ALA A 131 -14.52 15.45 -5.69
N GLU A 132 -13.52 15.16 -6.52
CA GLU A 132 -12.79 16.14 -7.34
C GLU A 132 -13.57 16.50 -8.60
#